data_AF-S9QE46-F1
#
_entry.id   AF-S9QE46-F1
#
_cell.length_a   1.000
_cell.length_b   1.000
_cell.length_c   1.000
_cell.angle_alpha   90.00
_cell.angle_beta   90.00
_cell.angle_gamma   90.00
#
_symmetry.space_group_name_H-M   'P 1'
#
loop_
_entity.id
_entity.type
_entity.pdbx_description
1 polymer ?
#
loop_
_entity_poly.entity_id
_entity_poly.type
_entity_poly.pdbx_seq_one_letter_code
_entity_poly.pdbx_strand_id
1 'polypeptide(L)'
;MSWNPTQNPECPESDTNSIETLIIPRARDLGGFEVRRALPSPKRQMVGPFIFFDQMGPAEFINEGGIDVRPHPHIGLGTVTYLYDGEFEHRDSLGTHQMIYPGEVNWMTAGRGVTHSERTSEETRAGRSKLFGIQTWIALPEDREEMEPEFEHHKEAALPVITDTGMTARLILGNAYGETSPVTMQSETFYLDVVLEAGASFPLPDNHEDRGVYVTEGSIEVAGDVFEAGRMMVFRPGDKMTLKAGPQGARLMALGGATLNEKRYIWWNFVSSSKDRIEQAKEDWNAADWANGPFKLPPGDDAEFIEIDPAMNRTKPKEWT
;
A
#
# COMPACT_ATOMS: atom_id res chain seq x y z
N MET A 1 15.63 50.62 24.47
CA MET A 1 14.66 49.61 24.02
C MET A 1 14.87 49.38 22.54
N SER A 2 15.58 48.33 22.15
CA SER A 2 15.75 47.95 20.75
C SER A 2 14.59 47.03 20.38
N TRP A 3 13.62 47.55 19.63
CA TRP A 3 12.58 46.75 19.01
C TRP A 3 13.20 46.04 17.81
N ASN A 4 13.27 44.71 17.88
CA ASN A 4 13.70 43.87 16.77
C ASN A 4 12.41 43.33 16.12
N PRO A 5 12.06 43.70 14.88
CA PRO A 5 10.90 43.14 14.21
C PRO A 5 11.15 41.64 14.05
N THR A 6 10.38 40.83 14.77
CA THR A 6 10.27 39.40 14.53
C THR A 6 9.92 39.21 13.06
N GLN A 7 10.76 38.47 12.33
CA GLN A 7 10.40 37.95 11.02
C GLN A 7 9.05 37.25 11.18
N ASN A 8 8.04 37.71 10.44
CA ASN A 8 6.80 36.95 10.34
C ASN A 8 7.18 35.56 9.81
N PRO A 9 6.64 34.46 10.38
CA PRO A 9 6.79 33.16 9.74
C PRO A 9 6.26 33.29 8.31
N GLU A 10 7.09 32.95 7.33
CA GLU A 10 6.63 32.75 5.97
C GLU A 10 5.64 31.57 6.03
N CYS A 11 4.35 31.86 6.04
CA CYS A 11 3.33 30.88 5.72
C CYS A 11 3.32 30.77 4.19
N PRO A 12 3.87 29.71 3.58
CA PRO A 12 3.66 29.50 2.16
C PRO A 12 2.15 29.42 1.91
N GLU A 13 1.66 30.25 0.99
CA GLU A 13 0.29 30.14 0.50
C GLU A 13 0.17 28.80 -0.22
N SER A 14 -0.47 27.82 0.41
CA SER A 14 -0.84 26.58 -0.28
C SER A 14 -1.92 26.93 -1.30
N ASP A 15 -1.64 26.76 -2.58
CA ASP A 15 -2.61 26.87 -3.67
C ASP A 15 -3.16 25.46 -3.99
N THR A 16 -4.44 25.35 -4.36
CA THR A 16 -5.07 24.07 -4.76
C THR A 16 -4.42 23.51 -6.02
N ASN A 17 -3.70 24.34 -6.78
CA ASN A 17 -2.78 23.93 -7.84
C ASN A 17 -1.68 22.94 -7.38
N SER A 18 -1.43 22.79 -6.09
CA SER A 18 -0.45 21.84 -5.55
C SER A 18 -0.92 20.37 -5.60
N ILE A 19 -2.23 20.13 -5.72
CA ILE A 19 -2.80 18.81 -6.00
C ILE A 19 -2.72 18.56 -7.50
N GLU A 20 -1.88 17.61 -7.90
CA GLU A 20 -1.76 17.18 -9.29
C GLU A 20 -2.95 16.32 -9.71
N THR A 21 -3.32 15.35 -8.87
CA THR A 21 -4.40 14.41 -9.16
C THR A 21 -5.26 14.14 -7.93
N LEU A 22 -6.58 14.24 -8.10
CA LEU A 22 -7.57 13.72 -7.16
C LEU A 22 -8.13 12.40 -7.69
N ILE A 23 -8.05 11.35 -6.87
CA ILE A 23 -8.60 10.03 -7.15
C ILE A 23 -9.76 9.78 -6.19
N ILE A 24 -10.91 9.42 -6.76
CA ILE A 24 -12.06 8.90 -6.02
C ILE A 24 -12.14 7.40 -6.34
N PRO A 25 -11.62 6.53 -5.45
CA PRO A 25 -11.63 5.08 -5.61
C PRO A 25 -13.02 4.52 -5.88
N ARG A 26 -13.05 3.42 -6.62
CA ARG A 26 -14.26 2.64 -6.83
C ARG A 26 -14.22 1.38 -5.99
N ALA A 27 -15.38 0.97 -5.50
CA ALA A 27 -15.54 -0.35 -4.91
C ALA A 27 -15.28 -1.44 -5.97
N ARG A 28 -14.60 -2.51 -5.58
CA ARG A 28 -14.37 -3.72 -6.36
C ARG A 28 -14.62 -4.93 -5.48
N ASP A 29 -15.31 -5.92 -6.04
CA ASP A 29 -15.52 -7.21 -5.39
C ASP A 29 -14.31 -8.13 -5.64
N LEU A 30 -13.78 -8.72 -4.57
CA LEU A 30 -12.72 -9.73 -4.56
C LEU A 30 -13.25 -11.15 -4.24
N GLY A 31 -14.51 -11.44 -4.57
CA GLY A 31 -15.12 -12.75 -4.36
C GLY A 31 -15.89 -12.86 -3.04
N GLY A 32 -16.71 -11.85 -2.74
CA GLY A 32 -17.51 -11.76 -1.51
C GLY A 32 -17.03 -10.70 -0.51
N PHE A 33 -16.02 -9.92 -0.89
CA PHE A 33 -15.45 -8.83 -0.09
C PHE A 33 -15.19 -7.61 -0.98
N GLU A 34 -15.72 -6.45 -0.60
CA GLU A 34 -15.52 -5.21 -1.34
C GLU A 34 -14.28 -4.44 -0.83
N VAL A 35 -13.41 -4.06 -1.77
CA VAL A 35 -12.26 -3.17 -1.54
C VAL A 35 -12.44 -1.87 -2.30
N ARG A 36 -11.82 -0.79 -1.82
CA ARG A 36 -11.76 0.50 -2.55
C ARG A 36 -10.39 0.68 -3.19
N ARG A 37 -10.33 0.61 -4.52
CA ARG A 37 -9.08 0.72 -5.28
C ARG A 37 -8.73 2.16 -5.63
N ALA A 38 -7.67 2.69 -5.03
CA ALA A 38 -7.13 4.01 -5.33
C ALA A 38 -6.05 3.96 -6.42
N LEU A 39 -5.16 2.97 -6.36
CA LEU A 39 -4.14 2.75 -7.40
C LEU A 39 -4.22 1.32 -7.95
N PRO A 40 -4.05 1.15 -9.27
CA PRO A 40 -3.96 2.20 -10.29
C PRO A 40 -5.29 2.91 -10.56
N SER A 41 -5.19 4.15 -11.02
CA SER A 41 -6.32 4.92 -11.55
C SER A 41 -6.05 5.37 -13.00
N PRO A 42 -7.08 5.75 -13.79
CA PRO A 42 -6.87 6.19 -15.17
C PRO A 42 -5.95 7.40 -15.33
N LYS A 43 -5.92 8.31 -14.34
CA LYS A 43 -5.13 9.55 -14.37
C LYS A 43 -3.79 9.42 -13.64
N ARG A 44 -3.62 8.38 -12.84
CA ARG A 44 -2.40 8.15 -12.04
C ARG A 44 -2.25 6.67 -11.76
N GLN A 45 -1.17 6.12 -12.31
CA GLN A 45 -0.83 4.70 -12.24
C GLN A 45 -0.02 4.39 -10.98
N MET A 46 0.86 5.31 -10.58
CA MET A 46 1.79 5.14 -9.48
C MET A 46 1.90 6.42 -8.63
N VAL A 47 2.33 6.26 -7.38
CA VAL A 47 2.79 7.36 -6.50
C VAL A 47 4.15 6.95 -5.95
N GLY A 48 5.23 7.54 -6.47
CA GLY A 48 6.59 7.06 -6.20
C GLY A 48 6.71 5.58 -6.60
N PRO A 49 7.17 4.68 -5.72
CA PRO A 49 7.25 3.26 -6.04
C PRO A 49 5.92 2.52 -5.84
N PHE A 50 4.89 3.16 -5.27
CA PHE A 50 3.59 2.52 -5.01
C PHE A 50 2.80 2.35 -6.30
N ILE A 51 2.54 1.10 -6.69
CA ILE A 51 1.89 0.72 -7.95
C ILE A 51 0.46 0.19 -7.74
N PHE A 52 0.07 -0.08 -6.49
CA PHE A 52 -1.25 -0.57 -6.12
C PHE A 52 -1.65 -0.05 -4.74
N PHE A 53 -2.94 0.24 -4.57
CA PHE A 53 -3.49 0.68 -3.29
C PHE A 53 -4.96 0.29 -3.21
N ASP A 54 -5.28 -0.64 -2.31
CA ASP A 54 -6.64 -1.03 -1.95
C ASP A 54 -6.87 -0.79 -0.45
N GLN A 55 -8.00 -0.17 -0.12
CA GLN A 55 -8.54 -0.20 1.23
C GLN A 55 -9.44 -1.42 1.38
N MET A 56 -9.15 -2.27 2.37
CA MET A 56 -10.01 -3.37 2.79
C MET A 56 -10.90 -2.90 3.94
N GLY A 57 -12.22 -3.08 3.83
CA GLY A 57 -13.16 -2.66 4.88
C GLY A 57 -13.30 -1.12 5.01
N PRO A 58 -13.86 -0.62 6.13
CA PRO A 58 -14.26 -1.37 7.31
C PRO A 58 -15.40 -2.36 7.03
N ALA A 59 -15.24 -3.60 7.48
CA ALA A 59 -16.24 -4.66 7.34
C ALA A 59 -16.41 -5.43 8.66
N GLU A 60 -17.61 -5.95 8.90
CA GLU A 60 -17.92 -6.85 10.03
C GLU A 60 -18.57 -8.13 9.49
N PHE A 61 -18.06 -9.27 9.93
CA PHE A 61 -18.55 -10.60 9.57
C PHE A 61 -19.24 -11.20 10.80
N ILE A 62 -20.54 -11.47 10.67
CA ILE A 62 -21.39 -11.86 11.81
C ILE A 62 -21.39 -13.39 12.01
N ASN A 63 -21.53 -14.17 10.93
CA ASN A 63 -21.47 -15.63 10.91
C ASN A 63 -20.85 -16.05 9.57
N GLU A 64 -19.94 -17.04 9.58
CA GLU A 64 -19.32 -17.64 8.38
C GLU A 64 -18.95 -16.62 7.28
N GLY A 65 -17.76 -16.05 7.37
CA GLY A 65 -17.28 -15.04 6.42
C GLY A 65 -15.82 -14.68 6.68
N GLY A 66 -15.34 -13.66 5.99
CA GLY A 66 -13.94 -13.23 6.06
C GLY A 66 -13.30 -13.24 4.68
N ILE A 67 -12.03 -12.88 4.65
CA ILE A 67 -11.21 -12.94 3.44
C ILE A 67 -10.78 -14.39 3.18
N ASP A 68 -10.76 -14.77 1.91
CA ASP A 68 -10.28 -16.08 1.47
C ASP A 68 -9.58 -15.96 0.11
N VAL A 69 -8.50 -15.17 0.06
CA VAL A 69 -7.69 -15.02 -1.15
C VAL A 69 -6.81 -16.24 -1.31
N ARG A 70 -7.23 -17.12 -2.22
CA ARG A 70 -6.52 -18.36 -2.58
C ARG A 70 -5.09 -18.09 -3.09
N PRO A 71 -4.21 -19.11 -3.07
CA PRO A 71 -2.84 -18.99 -3.57
C PRO A 71 -2.76 -18.33 -4.95
N HIS A 72 -1.99 -17.25 -5.04
CA HIS A 72 -1.74 -16.52 -6.27
C HIS A 72 -0.30 -15.96 -6.31
N PRO A 73 0.28 -15.82 -7.51
CA PRO A 73 1.68 -15.44 -7.68
C PRO A 73 1.85 -13.91 -7.78
N HIS A 74 3.03 -13.43 -7.43
CA HIS A 74 3.54 -12.09 -7.72
C HIS A 74 4.98 -12.17 -8.26
N ILE A 75 5.38 -11.18 -9.06
CA ILE A 75 6.79 -10.95 -9.49
C ILE A 75 7.10 -9.45 -9.51
N GLY A 76 8.37 -9.08 -9.33
CA GLY A 76 8.92 -7.73 -9.54
C GLY A 76 8.31 -6.62 -8.66
N LEU A 77 7.67 -7.01 -7.56
CA LEU A 77 7.02 -6.11 -6.61
C LEU A 77 7.20 -6.64 -5.18
N GLY A 78 6.84 -5.83 -4.20
CA GLY A 78 6.52 -6.31 -2.86
C GLY A 78 5.11 -5.90 -2.44
N THR A 79 4.46 -6.73 -1.63
CA THR A 79 3.15 -6.47 -1.06
C THR A 79 3.30 -6.02 0.40
N VAL A 80 2.60 -4.93 0.74
CA VAL A 80 2.53 -4.38 2.09
C VAL A 80 1.11 -4.56 2.57
N THR A 81 0.93 -5.20 3.71
CA THR A 81 -0.35 -5.27 4.41
C THR A 81 -0.21 -4.54 5.74
N TYR A 82 -1.12 -3.61 6.00
CA TYR A 82 -1.21 -2.88 7.27
C TYR A 82 -2.67 -2.83 7.76
N LEU A 83 -2.91 -3.27 9.00
CA LEU A 83 -4.25 -3.37 9.56
C LEU A 83 -4.56 -2.27 10.57
N TYR A 84 -5.80 -1.78 10.50
CA TYR A 84 -6.41 -0.87 11.47
C TYR A 84 -7.31 -1.59 12.47
N ASP A 85 -7.98 -2.66 12.04
CA ASP A 85 -8.85 -3.51 12.86
C ASP A 85 -8.92 -4.92 12.24
N GLY A 86 -9.18 -5.93 13.07
CA GLY A 86 -9.23 -7.32 12.64
C GLY A 86 -7.87 -8.00 12.52
N GLU A 87 -7.89 -9.18 11.90
CA GLU A 87 -6.72 -10.04 11.71
C GLU A 87 -6.94 -10.98 10.53
N PHE A 88 -5.86 -11.46 9.93
CA PHE A 88 -5.91 -12.60 9.03
C PHE A 88 -4.57 -13.34 8.95
N GLU A 89 -4.59 -14.51 8.34
CA GLU A 89 -3.47 -15.41 8.15
C GLU A 89 -2.86 -15.21 6.76
N HIS A 90 -1.53 -15.03 6.72
CA HIS A 90 -0.72 -15.08 5.50
C HIS A 90 0.03 -16.40 5.45
N ARG A 91 0.05 -17.05 4.28
CA ARG A 91 0.93 -18.18 3.98
C ARG A 91 1.59 -17.98 2.63
N ASP A 92 2.85 -18.34 2.50
CA ASP A 92 3.56 -18.24 1.21
C ASP A 92 4.41 -19.46 0.87
N SER A 93 4.89 -19.46 -0.38
CA SER A 93 5.74 -20.49 -0.97
C SER A 93 7.13 -20.61 -0.34
N LEU A 94 7.53 -19.66 0.52
CA LEU A 94 8.77 -19.75 1.31
C LEU A 94 8.59 -20.62 2.57
N GLY A 95 7.34 -20.98 2.88
CA GLY A 95 6.98 -21.67 4.11
C GLY A 95 6.65 -20.72 5.25
N THR A 96 6.49 -19.41 4.98
CA THR A 96 5.99 -18.46 5.97
C THR A 96 4.55 -18.79 6.31
N HIS A 97 4.22 -18.70 7.59
CA HIS A 97 2.86 -18.80 8.10
C HIS A 97 2.73 -17.78 9.24
N GLN A 98 2.01 -16.68 8.99
CA GLN A 98 2.01 -15.51 9.87
C GLN A 98 0.61 -14.91 10.02
N MET A 99 0.15 -14.76 11.26
CA MET A 99 -1.01 -13.92 11.59
C MET A 99 -0.59 -12.45 11.63
N ILE A 100 -1.42 -11.56 11.09
CA ILE A 100 -1.23 -10.11 11.19
C ILE A 100 -2.36 -9.47 12.00
N TYR A 101 -1.99 -8.56 12.89
CA TYR A 101 -2.90 -7.84 13.80
C TYR A 101 -2.85 -6.32 13.55
N PRO A 102 -3.75 -5.51 14.17
CA PRO A 102 -3.79 -4.07 13.97
C PRO A 102 -2.49 -3.39 14.39
N GLY A 103 -2.03 -2.44 13.57
CA GLY A 103 -0.77 -1.71 13.78
C GLY A 103 0.49 -2.46 13.37
N GLU A 104 0.37 -3.72 12.94
CA GLU A 104 1.48 -4.53 12.43
C GLU A 104 1.61 -4.40 10.91
N VAL A 105 2.78 -4.76 10.38
CA VAL A 105 3.04 -4.77 8.93
C VAL A 105 3.61 -6.11 8.50
N ASN A 106 3.03 -6.65 7.42
CA ASN A 106 3.65 -7.70 6.61
C ASN A 106 4.23 -7.05 5.35
N TRP A 107 5.50 -7.36 5.06
CA TRP A 107 6.21 -6.95 3.87
C TRP A 107 6.72 -8.20 3.14
N MET A 108 6.04 -8.58 2.06
CA MET A 108 6.45 -9.72 1.22
C MET A 108 7.08 -9.19 -0.06
N THR A 109 8.38 -9.37 -0.23
CA THR A 109 9.09 -9.04 -1.47
C THR A 109 9.03 -10.24 -2.41
N ALA A 110 8.40 -10.09 -3.58
CA ALA A 110 8.23 -11.18 -4.54
C ALA A 110 9.48 -11.46 -5.36
N GLY A 111 10.23 -10.42 -5.74
CA GLY A 111 11.41 -10.55 -6.61
C GLY A 111 11.09 -11.40 -7.85
N ARG A 112 11.91 -12.42 -8.11
CA ARG A 112 11.72 -13.34 -9.24
C ARG A 112 10.42 -14.17 -9.19
N GLY A 113 9.77 -14.28 -8.03
CA GLY A 113 8.51 -14.99 -7.88
C GLY A 113 8.23 -15.51 -6.48
N VAL A 114 7.03 -15.20 -5.97
CA VAL A 114 6.46 -15.79 -4.75
C VAL A 114 4.98 -16.08 -5.00
N THR A 115 4.46 -17.13 -4.37
CA THR A 115 3.02 -17.39 -4.33
C THR A 115 2.56 -17.33 -2.90
N HIS A 116 1.43 -16.67 -2.64
CA HIS A 116 0.88 -16.55 -1.30
C HIS A 116 -0.64 -16.58 -1.28
N SER A 117 -1.18 -16.83 -0.10
CA SER A 117 -2.59 -16.74 0.23
C SER A 117 -2.79 -15.88 1.47
N GLU A 118 -3.95 -15.23 1.53
CA GLU A 118 -4.38 -14.41 2.66
C GLU A 118 -5.79 -14.83 3.04
N ARG A 119 -5.96 -15.44 4.22
CA ARG A 119 -7.23 -16.07 4.63
C ARG A 119 -7.59 -15.69 6.07
N THR A 120 -8.88 -15.54 6.35
CA THR A 120 -9.38 -15.52 7.73
C THR A 120 -9.25 -16.91 8.34
N SER A 121 -8.55 -17.00 9.48
CA SER A 121 -8.28 -18.27 10.16
C SER A 121 -9.59 -18.97 10.58
N GLU A 122 -9.54 -20.29 10.78
CA GLU A 122 -10.70 -21.05 11.27
C GLU A 122 -11.19 -20.53 12.64
N GLU A 123 -10.28 -20.15 13.52
CA GLU A 123 -10.59 -19.60 14.85
C GLU A 123 -11.31 -18.24 14.72
N THR A 124 -10.77 -17.34 13.91
CA THR A 124 -11.36 -16.02 13.65
C THR A 124 -12.74 -16.15 13.00
N ARG A 125 -12.91 -17.12 12.10
CA ARG A 125 -14.17 -17.39 11.36
C ARG A 125 -15.27 -17.98 12.23
N ALA A 126 -14.91 -18.70 13.31
CA ALA A 126 -15.87 -19.26 14.25
C ALA A 126 -16.58 -18.18 15.09
N GLY A 127 -16.02 -16.97 15.17
CA GLY A 127 -16.57 -15.84 15.90
C GLY A 127 -17.06 -14.71 15.00
N ARG A 128 -17.50 -13.61 15.64
CA ARG A 128 -17.65 -12.33 14.95
C ARG A 128 -16.28 -11.73 14.72
N SER A 129 -16.00 -11.33 13.48
CA SER A 129 -14.73 -10.73 13.12
C SER A 129 -14.93 -9.43 12.37
N LYS A 130 -13.91 -8.59 12.38
CA LYS A 130 -13.86 -7.35 11.61
C LYS A 130 -12.64 -7.38 10.72
N LEU A 131 -12.66 -6.54 9.71
CA LEU A 131 -11.46 -6.26 8.93
C LEU A 131 -11.47 -4.81 8.47
N PHE A 132 -10.37 -4.13 8.75
CA PHE A 132 -10.09 -2.82 8.21
C PHE A 132 -8.58 -2.65 8.07
N GLY A 133 -8.13 -2.24 6.90
CA GLY A 133 -6.71 -2.11 6.61
C GLY A 133 -6.45 -1.60 5.22
N ILE A 134 -5.17 -1.48 4.88
CA ILE A 134 -4.69 -1.07 3.57
C ILE A 134 -3.76 -2.16 3.05
N GLN A 135 -3.92 -2.49 1.76
CA GLN A 135 -2.94 -3.27 1.03
C GLN A 135 -2.36 -2.43 -0.11
N THR A 136 -1.05 -2.33 -0.15
CA THR A 136 -0.32 -1.63 -1.21
C THR A 136 0.72 -2.53 -1.83
N TRP A 137 1.02 -2.29 -3.11
CA TRP A 137 2.17 -2.90 -3.77
C TRP A 137 3.20 -1.83 -4.10
N ILE A 138 4.46 -2.19 -3.91
CA ILE A 138 5.62 -1.37 -4.23
C ILE A 138 6.36 -2.07 -5.36
N ALA A 139 6.49 -1.42 -6.51
CA ALA A 139 7.27 -1.96 -7.62
C ALA A 139 8.76 -1.90 -7.28
N LEU A 140 9.48 -2.99 -7.59
CA LEU A 140 10.93 -3.05 -7.37
C LEU A 140 11.68 -2.26 -8.45
N PRO A 141 12.85 -1.67 -8.12
CA PRO A 141 13.76 -1.12 -9.14
C PRO A 141 14.28 -2.25 -10.05
N GLU A 142 14.64 -1.95 -11.30
CA GLU A 142 15.01 -2.95 -12.31
C GLU A 142 16.17 -3.87 -11.85
N ASP A 143 17.14 -3.31 -11.11
CA ASP A 143 18.27 -4.06 -10.55
C ASP A 143 17.89 -5.01 -9.41
N ARG A 144 16.63 -4.97 -8.94
CA ARG A 144 16.08 -5.82 -7.87
C ARG A 144 14.87 -6.64 -8.30
N GLU A 145 14.30 -6.44 -9.50
CA GLU A 145 13.09 -7.16 -9.94
C GLU A 145 13.25 -8.69 -9.89
N GLU A 146 14.46 -9.22 -10.04
CA GLU A 146 14.77 -10.65 -10.02
C GLU A 146 15.48 -11.13 -8.74
N MET A 147 15.43 -10.34 -7.66
CA MET A 147 15.97 -10.78 -6.37
C MET A 147 15.24 -12.02 -5.83
N GLU A 148 15.85 -12.68 -4.84
CA GLU A 148 15.18 -13.77 -4.14
C GLU A 148 13.95 -13.23 -3.39
N PRO A 149 12.84 -13.99 -3.35
CA PRO A 149 11.68 -13.63 -2.56
C PRO A 149 12.00 -13.66 -1.06
N GLU A 150 11.46 -12.70 -0.31
CA GLU A 150 11.68 -12.53 1.13
C GLU A 150 10.38 -12.11 1.83
N PHE A 151 10.27 -12.39 3.12
CA PHE A 151 9.14 -11.96 3.94
C PHE A 151 9.63 -11.38 5.27
N GLU A 152 9.08 -10.22 5.63
CA GLU A 152 9.28 -9.56 6.92
C GLU A 152 7.95 -9.30 7.60
N HIS A 153 7.92 -9.54 8.92
CA HIS A 153 6.80 -9.18 9.77
C HIS A 153 7.30 -8.34 10.93
N HIS A 154 6.69 -7.17 11.12
CA HIS A 154 7.02 -6.28 12.23
C HIS A 154 5.76 -5.94 13.02
N LYS A 155 5.84 -6.19 14.33
CA LYS A 155 4.76 -5.90 15.27
C LYS A 155 4.63 -4.39 15.48
N GLU A 156 3.48 -3.95 15.98
CA GLU A 156 3.19 -2.54 16.24
C GLU A 156 4.31 -1.84 17.03
N ALA A 157 4.80 -2.47 18.10
CA ALA A 157 5.81 -1.89 18.98
C ALA A 157 7.20 -1.74 18.34
N ALA A 158 7.46 -2.38 17.20
CA ALA A 158 8.71 -2.22 16.45
C ALA A 158 8.69 -1.00 15.52
N LEU A 159 7.52 -0.48 15.18
CA LEU A 159 7.37 0.64 14.26
C LEU A 159 7.49 1.99 15.00
N PRO A 160 8.35 2.92 14.54
CA PRO A 160 8.48 4.22 15.18
C PRO A 160 7.16 5.01 15.17
N VAL A 161 6.90 5.71 16.27
CA VAL A 161 5.75 6.62 16.41
C VAL A 161 6.26 8.04 16.59
N ILE A 162 5.82 8.91 15.70
CA ILE A 162 6.20 10.31 15.60
C ILE A 162 5.01 11.14 16.09
N THR A 163 5.22 11.96 17.10
CA THR A 163 4.16 12.79 17.69
C THR A 163 4.50 14.26 17.58
N ASP A 164 3.52 15.07 17.19
CA ASP A 164 3.56 16.53 17.27
C ASP A 164 2.17 17.03 17.70
N THR A 165 2.00 18.34 17.85
CA THR A 165 0.80 19.03 18.33
C THR A 165 -0.48 18.55 17.62
N GLY A 166 -1.20 17.60 18.24
CA GLY A 166 -2.42 17.00 17.69
C GLY A 166 -2.19 16.01 16.54
N MET A 167 -0.95 15.58 16.28
CA MET A 167 -0.57 14.61 15.25
C MET A 167 0.12 13.41 15.89
N THR A 168 -0.31 12.20 15.52
CA THR A 168 0.41 10.95 15.78
C THR A 168 0.59 10.21 14.47
N ALA A 169 1.83 9.93 14.06
CA ALA A 169 2.15 9.24 12.83
C ALA A 169 3.01 8.00 13.11
N ARG A 170 2.54 6.82 12.70
CA ARG A 170 3.33 5.58 12.76
C ARG A 170 4.08 5.41 11.44
N LEU A 171 5.40 5.31 11.50
CA LEU A 171 6.27 5.10 10.35
C LEU A 171 6.30 3.60 10.02
N ILE A 172 5.51 3.22 9.00
CA ILE A 172 5.37 1.84 8.57
C ILE A 172 6.58 1.44 7.71
N LEU A 173 6.94 2.23 6.71
CA LEU A 173 8.04 1.95 5.78
C LEU A 173 8.96 3.15 5.59
N GLY A 174 10.24 2.85 5.39
CA GLY A 174 11.25 3.83 4.98
C GLY A 174 11.58 4.86 6.06
N ASN A 175 11.68 6.13 5.69
CA ASN A 175 12.11 7.20 6.61
C ASN A 175 11.22 8.44 6.53
N ALA A 176 11.00 9.10 7.66
CA ALA A 176 10.31 10.38 7.74
C ALA A 176 10.68 11.11 9.03
N TYR A 177 10.81 12.44 8.97
CA TYR A 177 11.06 13.31 10.13
C TYR A 177 12.27 12.90 11.01
N GLY A 178 13.30 12.30 10.39
CA GLY A 178 14.50 11.84 11.09
C GLY A 178 14.41 10.43 11.70
N GLU A 179 13.24 9.80 11.65
CA GLU A 179 13.03 8.41 12.06
C GLU A 179 13.15 7.44 10.87
N THR A 180 13.43 6.18 11.16
CA THR A 180 13.57 5.10 10.16
C THR A 180 12.85 3.84 10.63
N SER A 181 11.97 3.30 9.79
CA SER A 181 11.31 2.01 10.02
C SER A 181 12.32 0.86 9.97
N PRO A 182 12.15 -0.21 10.76
CA PRO A 182 12.98 -1.40 10.68
C PRO A 182 12.76 -2.24 9.40
N VAL A 183 11.73 -1.94 8.61
CA VAL A 183 11.40 -2.69 7.38
C VAL A 183 12.44 -2.43 6.29
N THR A 184 12.98 -3.49 5.68
CA THR A 184 13.98 -3.34 4.61
C THR A 184 13.35 -2.79 3.33
N MET A 185 13.86 -1.66 2.85
CA MET A 185 13.40 -1.02 1.61
C MET A 185 14.40 -1.12 0.47
N GLN A 186 13.90 -1.39 -0.73
CA GLN A 186 14.68 -1.53 -1.97
C GLN A 186 14.76 -0.21 -2.76
N SER A 187 13.98 0.80 -2.37
CA SER A 187 14.00 2.16 -2.93
C SER A 187 13.61 3.18 -1.85
N GLU A 188 13.98 4.45 -2.05
CA GLU A 188 13.57 5.50 -1.12
C GLU A 188 12.05 5.56 -1.03
N THR A 189 11.52 5.49 0.19
CA THR A 189 10.09 5.39 0.46
C THR A 189 9.79 6.06 1.79
N PHE A 190 8.57 6.59 1.93
CA PHE A 190 7.93 6.78 3.23
C PHE A 190 6.50 6.23 3.16
N TYR A 191 6.06 5.65 4.26
CA TYR A 191 4.69 5.17 4.43
C TYR A 191 4.25 5.38 5.87
N LEU A 192 3.21 6.19 6.07
CA LEU A 192 2.80 6.70 7.38
C LEU A 192 1.29 6.52 7.59
N ASP A 193 0.93 5.86 8.69
CA ASP A 193 -0.42 5.93 9.26
C ASP A 193 -0.50 7.14 10.20
N VAL A 194 -1.23 8.17 9.79
CA VAL A 194 -1.29 9.46 10.47
C VAL A 194 -2.68 9.68 11.05
N VAL A 195 -2.76 9.91 12.35
CA VAL A 195 -3.95 10.32 13.08
C VAL A 195 -3.81 11.79 13.47
N LEU A 196 -4.81 12.59 13.13
CA LEU A 196 -4.87 14.02 13.40
C LEU A 196 -6.10 14.35 14.25
N GLU A 197 -5.87 15.08 15.35
CA GLU A 197 -6.93 15.73 16.11
C GLU A 197 -7.61 16.82 15.27
N ALA A 198 -8.80 17.26 15.70
CA ALA A 198 -9.56 18.28 14.99
C ALA A 198 -8.75 19.58 14.80
N GLY A 199 -8.60 20.01 13.55
CA GLY A 199 -7.85 21.21 13.19
C GLY A 199 -6.32 21.10 13.28
N ALA A 200 -5.77 19.94 13.66
CA ALA A 200 -4.34 19.70 13.70
C ALA A 200 -3.72 19.69 12.30
N SER A 201 -2.43 19.98 12.22
CA SER A 201 -1.69 20.09 10.95
C SER A 201 -0.75 18.91 10.76
N PHE A 202 -0.59 18.50 9.50
CA PHE A 202 0.36 17.48 9.07
C PHE A 202 1.27 18.03 7.96
N PRO A 203 2.54 18.32 8.25
CA PRO A 203 3.49 18.74 7.22
C PRO A 203 3.91 17.52 6.40
N LEU A 204 3.48 17.41 5.14
CA LEU A 204 3.83 16.28 4.28
C LEU A 204 5.37 16.22 4.09
N PRO A 205 6.02 15.03 4.16
CA PRO A 205 7.46 14.91 3.93
C PRO A 205 7.88 15.58 2.61
N ASP A 206 8.96 16.35 2.61
CA ASP A 206 9.39 17.20 1.47
C ASP A 206 10.68 16.71 0.78
N ASN A 207 11.24 15.59 1.25
CA ASN A 207 12.44 14.94 0.73
C ASN A 207 12.15 13.89 -0.37
N HIS A 208 10.92 13.86 -0.91
CA HIS A 208 10.51 12.88 -1.92
C HIS A 208 9.83 13.57 -3.11
N GLU A 209 10.11 13.07 -4.31
CA GLU A 209 9.57 13.64 -5.54
C GLU A 209 8.06 13.40 -5.66
N ASP A 210 7.63 12.14 -5.55
CA ASP A 210 6.23 11.78 -5.74
C ASP A 210 5.59 11.37 -4.41
N ARG A 211 4.45 12.00 -4.10
CA ARG A 211 3.83 11.98 -2.78
C ARG A 211 2.32 12.02 -2.91
N GLY A 212 1.64 11.24 -2.06
CA GLY A 212 0.20 11.19 -2.00
C GLY A 212 -0.30 10.99 -0.58
N VAL A 213 -1.57 11.34 -0.39
CA VAL A 213 -2.29 11.08 0.85
C VAL A 213 -3.64 10.47 0.51
N TYR A 214 -3.99 9.43 1.23
CA TYR A 214 -5.31 8.84 1.23
C TYR A 214 -6.04 9.14 2.54
N VAL A 215 -7.22 9.75 2.46
CA VAL A 215 -8.04 10.03 3.63
C VAL A 215 -8.83 8.76 3.96
N THR A 216 -8.53 8.14 5.10
CA THR A 216 -9.18 6.90 5.52
C THR A 216 -10.38 7.19 6.41
N GLU A 217 -10.26 8.17 7.30
CA GLU A 217 -11.34 8.65 8.18
C GLU A 217 -11.36 10.19 8.27
N GLY A 218 -12.54 10.76 8.54
CA GLY A 218 -12.71 12.20 8.70
C GLY A 218 -12.55 12.99 7.39
N SER A 219 -11.91 14.15 7.49
CA SER A 219 -11.60 14.99 6.33
C SER A 219 -10.36 15.83 6.56
N ILE A 220 -9.73 16.27 5.47
CA ILE A 220 -8.65 17.26 5.51
C ILE A 220 -8.99 18.48 4.65
N GLU A 221 -8.36 19.59 4.96
CA GLU A 221 -8.35 20.82 4.19
C GLU A 221 -6.97 20.99 3.55
N VAL A 222 -6.95 21.28 2.25
CA VAL A 222 -5.75 21.61 1.48
C VAL A 222 -6.06 22.86 0.68
N ALA A 223 -5.33 23.95 0.93
CA ALA A 223 -5.52 25.22 0.23
C ALA A 223 -6.98 25.74 0.22
N GLY A 224 -7.72 25.50 1.32
CA GLY A 224 -9.12 25.91 1.47
C GLY A 224 -10.16 24.92 0.94
N ASP A 225 -9.75 23.90 0.17
CA ASP A 225 -10.62 22.83 -0.31
C ASP A 225 -10.66 21.65 0.67
N VAL A 226 -11.85 21.07 0.87
CA VAL A 226 -12.07 19.96 1.80
C VAL A 226 -12.17 18.63 1.06
N PHE A 227 -11.40 17.64 1.54
CA PHE A 227 -11.35 16.28 1.02
C PHE A 227 -11.75 15.29 2.12
N GLU A 228 -12.84 14.57 1.88
CA GLU A 228 -13.41 13.59 2.80
C GLU A 228 -12.75 12.21 2.67
N ALA A 229 -13.01 11.36 3.66
CA ALA A 229 -12.65 9.94 3.65
C ALA A 229 -13.01 9.23 2.34
N GLY A 230 -12.15 8.29 1.95
CA GLY A 230 -12.25 7.56 0.70
C GLY A 230 -11.73 8.33 -0.50
N ARG A 231 -10.84 9.32 -0.35
CA ARG A 231 -10.23 10.07 -1.46
C ARG A 231 -8.71 10.06 -1.35
N MET A 232 -8.03 9.95 -2.50
CA MET A 232 -6.57 10.10 -2.58
C MET A 232 -6.24 11.39 -3.31
N MET A 233 -5.35 12.20 -2.75
CA MET A 233 -4.69 13.30 -3.45
C MET A 233 -3.25 12.91 -3.74
N VAL A 234 -2.78 13.25 -4.93
CA VAL A 234 -1.37 13.14 -5.33
C VAL A 234 -0.86 14.55 -5.60
N PHE A 235 0.28 14.87 -5.03
CA PHE A 235 0.81 16.22 -4.96
C PHE A 235 1.99 16.40 -5.89
N ARG A 236 2.20 17.64 -6.34
CA ARG A 236 3.36 17.96 -7.19
C ARG A 236 4.67 17.80 -6.41
N PRO A 237 5.76 17.40 -7.10
CA PRO A 237 7.08 17.34 -6.48
C PRO A 237 7.57 18.67 -5.92
N GLY A 238 8.34 18.61 -4.84
CA GLY A 238 9.17 19.72 -4.35
C GLY A 238 8.49 20.79 -3.50
N ASP A 239 7.18 20.96 -3.58
CA ASP A 239 6.49 21.98 -2.78
C ASP A 239 6.32 21.54 -1.32
N LYS A 240 6.68 22.41 -0.38
CA LYS A 240 6.35 22.23 1.03
C LYS A 240 4.84 22.31 1.18
N MET A 241 4.25 21.27 1.78
CA MET A 241 2.81 21.17 1.91
C MET A 241 2.44 20.82 3.34
N THR A 242 1.39 21.46 3.83
CA THR A 242 0.77 21.12 5.11
C THR A 242 -0.70 20.86 4.87
N LEU A 243 -1.16 19.71 5.34
CA LEU A 243 -2.57 19.33 5.34
C LEU A 243 -3.14 19.68 6.71
N LYS A 244 -4.41 20.09 6.78
CA LYS A 244 -5.06 20.38 8.05
C LYS A 244 -6.26 19.47 8.24
N ALA A 245 -6.42 18.87 9.42
CA ALA A 245 -7.59 18.06 9.71
C ALA A 245 -8.86 18.91 9.82
N GLY A 246 -9.98 18.35 9.37
CA GLY A 246 -11.30 18.93 9.51
C GLY A 246 -11.78 18.95 10.97
N PRO A 247 -13.02 19.40 11.20
CA PRO A 247 -13.57 19.62 12.55
C PRO A 247 -13.76 18.33 13.37
N GLN A 248 -13.71 17.15 12.73
CA GLN A 248 -13.83 15.85 13.40
C GLN A 248 -12.48 15.14 13.55
N GLY A 249 -11.37 15.78 13.16
CA GLY A 249 -10.09 15.10 13.00
C GLY A 249 -10.01 14.32 11.68
N ALA A 250 -8.91 13.60 11.49
CA ALA A 250 -8.69 12.77 10.31
C ALA A 250 -7.76 11.60 10.60
N ARG A 251 -7.91 10.51 9.84
CA ARG A 251 -6.88 9.46 9.71
C ARG A 251 -6.47 9.32 8.27
N LEU A 252 -5.16 9.35 8.02
CA LEU A 252 -4.56 9.41 6.70
C LEU A 252 -3.58 8.27 6.52
N MET A 253 -3.48 7.78 5.30
CA MET A 253 -2.32 7.04 4.84
C MET A 253 -1.50 7.95 3.94
N ALA A 254 -0.32 8.37 4.40
CA ALA A 254 0.60 9.19 3.61
C ALA A 254 1.71 8.31 3.02
N LEU A 255 1.97 8.48 1.73
CA LEU A 255 2.85 7.61 0.97
C LEU A 255 3.63 8.39 -0.08
N GLY A 256 4.82 7.93 -0.39
CA GLY A 256 5.63 8.47 -1.48
C GLY A 256 7.05 7.93 -1.46
N GLY A 257 7.88 8.40 -2.37
CA GLY A 257 9.23 7.87 -2.50
C GLY A 257 9.92 8.27 -3.80
N ALA A 258 10.96 7.51 -4.15
CA ALA A 258 11.66 7.65 -5.41
C ALA A 258 10.72 7.38 -6.59
N THR A 259 10.78 8.25 -7.59
CA THR A 259 10.16 8.00 -8.89
C THR A 259 10.92 6.87 -9.59
N LEU A 260 10.20 5.87 -10.09
CA LEU A 260 10.82 4.87 -10.96
C LEU A 260 11.05 5.51 -12.33
N ASN A 261 12.32 5.76 -12.67
CA ASN A 261 12.72 6.40 -13.92
C ASN A 261 12.60 5.49 -15.15
N GLU A 262 12.15 4.26 -14.94
CA GLU A 262 12.14 3.17 -15.91
C GLU A 262 10.71 2.79 -16.22
N LYS A 263 10.49 2.26 -17.42
CA LYS A 263 9.17 1.76 -17.80
C LYS A 263 8.75 0.63 -16.87
N ARG A 264 7.47 0.60 -16.50
CA ARG A 264 6.87 -0.52 -15.79
C ARG A 264 5.73 -1.10 -16.59
N TYR A 265 5.77 -2.41 -16.75
CA TYR A 265 4.68 -3.19 -17.29
C TYR A 265 3.98 -3.89 -16.15
N ILE A 266 2.66 -3.92 -16.22
CA ILE A 266 1.84 -4.66 -15.28
C ILE A 266 0.75 -5.43 -15.99
N TRP A 267 0.57 -6.65 -15.50
CA TRP A 267 -0.48 -7.55 -15.94
C TRP A 267 -0.90 -8.40 -14.75
N TRP A 268 -2.19 -8.36 -14.38
CA TRP A 268 -2.69 -9.08 -13.21
C TRP A 268 -1.88 -8.77 -11.94
N ASN A 269 -1.11 -9.75 -11.44
CA ASN A 269 -0.26 -9.68 -10.26
C ASN A 269 1.25 -9.59 -10.60
N PHE A 270 1.58 -9.36 -11.87
CA PHE A 270 2.96 -9.33 -12.36
C PHE A 270 3.36 -7.92 -12.72
N VAL A 271 4.47 -7.46 -12.14
CA VAL A 271 5.10 -6.18 -12.44
C VAL A 271 6.53 -6.46 -12.92
N SER A 272 6.94 -5.83 -14.02
CA SER A 272 8.34 -5.88 -14.48
C SER A 272 8.62 -4.76 -15.47
N SER A 273 9.88 -4.37 -15.55
CA SER A 273 10.49 -3.60 -16.64
C SER A 273 10.42 -4.30 -18.02
N SER A 274 10.19 -5.62 -18.07
CA SER A 274 10.17 -6.42 -19.29
C SER A 274 8.80 -7.09 -19.56
N LYS A 275 8.24 -6.87 -20.76
CA LYS A 275 7.02 -7.57 -21.21
C LYS A 275 7.24 -9.06 -21.36
N ASP A 276 8.39 -9.46 -21.90
CA ASP A 276 8.72 -10.86 -22.15
C ASP A 276 8.80 -11.63 -20.83
N ARG A 277 9.29 -10.96 -19.76
CA ARG A 277 9.33 -11.54 -18.41
C ARG A 277 7.94 -11.82 -17.84
N ILE A 278 6.98 -10.92 -18.09
CA ILE A 278 5.58 -11.11 -17.69
C ILE A 278 4.94 -12.26 -18.49
N GLU A 279 5.19 -12.34 -19.80
CA GLU A 279 4.68 -13.47 -20.61
C GLU A 279 5.28 -14.80 -20.15
N GLN A 280 6.57 -14.85 -19.83
CA GLN A 280 7.19 -16.04 -19.23
C GLN A 280 6.50 -16.44 -17.91
N ALA A 281 6.27 -15.48 -16.99
CA ALA A 281 5.58 -15.77 -15.73
C ALA A 281 4.15 -16.28 -15.92
N LYS A 282 3.45 -15.81 -16.96
CA LYS A 282 2.13 -16.34 -17.35
C LYS A 282 2.23 -17.79 -17.80
N GLU A 283 3.20 -18.12 -18.63
CA GLU A 283 3.42 -19.50 -19.08
C GLU A 283 3.76 -20.41 -17.91
N ASP A 284 4.67 -19.97 -17.04
CA ASP A 284 5.11 -20.71 -15.86
C ASP A 284 3.96 -20.99 -14.87
N TRP A 285 3.11 -19.98 -14.60
CA TRP A 285 1.95 -20.15 -13.74
C TRP A 285 0.90 -21.08 -14.35
N ASN A 286 0.63 -20.95 -15.66
CA ASN A 286 -0.32 -21.81 -16.37
C ASN A 286 0.16 -23.27 -16.48
N ALA A 287 1.47 -23.50 -16.49
CA ALA A 287 2.04 -24.85 -16.51
C ALA A 287 1.75 -25.62 -15.21
N ALA A 288 1.56 -24.91 -14.09
CA ALA A 288 1.24 -25.48 -12.78
C ALA A 288 2.21 -26.60 -12.34
N ASP A 289 3.49 -26.51 -12.73
CA ASP A 289 4.53 -27.43 -12.30
C ASP A 289 5.07 -27.01 -10.93
N TRP A 290 4.35 -27.35 -9.86
CA TRP A 290 4.72 -27.00 -8.49
C TRP A 290 5.98 -27.71 -7.97
N ALA A 291 6.44 -28.75 -8.68
CA ALA A 291 7.60 -29.54 -8.28
C ALA A 291 8.91 -28.96 -8.86
N ASN A 292 8.91 -28.58 -10.14
CA ASN A 292 10.12 -28.14 -10.84
C ASN A 292 10.01 -26.74 -11.45
N GLY A 293 8.82 -26.15 -11.48
CA GLY A 293 8.58 -24.80 -11.96
C GLY A 293 9.07 -23.72 -10.99
N PRO A 294 9.04 -22.46 -11.44
CA PRO A 294 9.52 -21.33 -10.64
C PRO A 294 8.57 -20.93 -9.52
N PHE A 295 7.29 -21.30 -9.61
CA PHE A 295 6.29 -21.08 -8.57
C PHE A 295 6.00 -22.38 -7.80
N LYS A 296 5.69 -22.23 -6.51
CA LYS A 296 5.28 -23.31 -5.63
C LYS A 296 4.09 -22.84 -4.82
N LEU A 297 3.18 -23.74 -4.45
CA LEU A 297 2.08 -23.37 -3.57
C LEU A 297 2.54 -23.32 -2.10
N PRO A 298 1.91 -22.50 -1.25
CA PRO A 298 2.23 -22.44 0.17
C PRO A 298 2.07 -23.81 0.85
N PRO A 299 3.03 -24.26 1.67
CA PRO A 299 2.89 -25.50 2.43
C PRO A 299 1.63 -25.46 3.32
N GLY A 300 0.77 -26.47 3.18
CA GLY A 300 -0.48 -26.55 3.95
C GLY A 300 -1.62 -25.65 3.45
N ASP A 301 -1.44 -24.98 2.30
CA ASP A 301 -2.51 -24.32 1.53
C ASP A 301 -2.24 -24.51 0.02
N ASP A 302 -2.19 -25.78 -0.40
CA ASP A 302 -1.80 -26.22 -1.75
C ASP A 302 -2.90 -27.00 -2.49
N ALA A 303 -4.12 -27.01 -1.95
CA ALA A 303 -5.25 -27.74 -2.53
C ALA A 303 -5.93 -26.99 -3.69
N GLU A 304 -5.78 -25.68 -3.76
CA GLU A 304 -6.38 -24.82 -4.78
C GLU A 304 -5.50 -23.59 -5.05
N PHE A 305 -5.74 -22.91 -6.17
CA PHE A 305 -5.04 -21.69 -6.54
C PHE A 305 -5.90 -20.84 -7.49
N ILE A 306 -5.51 -19.58 -7.69
CA ILE A 306 -6.16 -18.69 -8.66
C ILE A 306 -5.61 -18.98 -10.06
N GLU A 307 -6.42 -19.61 -10.90
CA GLU A 307 -6.11 -19.82 -12.32
C GLU A 307 -6.17 -18.51 -13.12
N ILE A 308 -5.32 -18.39 -14.15
CA ILE A 308 -5.48 -17.35 -15.17
C ILE A 308 -6.60 -17.83 -16.11
N ASP A 309 -7.76 -17.18 -16.03
CA ASP A 309 -8.87 -17.57 -16.90
C ASP A 309 -8.56 -17.28 -18.40
N PRO A 310 -9.17 -18.02 -19.34
CA PRO A 310 -8.87 -17.88 -20.77
C PRO A 310 -9.12 -16.50 -21.36
N ALA A 311 -10.02 -15.69 -20.79
CA ALA A 311 -10.25 -14.33 -21.23
C ALA A 311 -9.14 -13.40 -20.72
N MET A 312 -8.72 -13.56 -19.47
CA MET A 312 -7.58 -12.82 -18.91
C MET A 312 -6.30 -13.12 -19.67
N ASN A 313 -6.04 -14.38 -20.02
CA ASN A 313 -4.81 -14.80 -20.71
C ASN A 313 -4.59 -14.09 -22.07
N ARG A 314 -5.68 -13.64 -22.71
CA ARG A 314 -5.65 -12.91 -24.00
C ARG A 314 -5.32 -11.42 -23.86
N THR A 315 -5.34 -10.89 -22.63
CA THR A 315 -5.00 -9.49 -22.38
C THR A 315 -3.49 -9.30 -22.37
N LYS A 316 -3.03 -8.09 -22.70
CA LYS A 316 -1.61 -7.76 -22.80
C LYS A 316 -1.14 -6.93 -21.60
N PRO A 317 0.15 -7.01 -21.22
CA PRO A 317 0.73 -6.13 -20.22
C PRO A 317 0.53 -4.66 -20.60
N LYS A 318 0.11 -3.86 -19.61
CA LYS A 318 -0.10 -2.42 -19.77
C LYS A 318 1.20 -1.71 -19.43
N GLU A 319 1.58 -0.75 -20.27
CA GLU A 319 2.71 0.16 -20.02
C GLU A 319 2.24 1.27 -19.09
N TRP A 320 2.88 1.41 -17.94
CA TRP A 320 2.68 2.51 -17.01
C TRP A 320 3.93 3.39 -17.01
N THR A 321 3.68 4.69 -16.91
CA THR A 321 4.65 5.79 -16.92
C THR A 321 4.34 6.72 -15.77
#